data_AF-A0A3A8EU77-F1
#
_entry.id   AF-A0A3A8EU77-F1
#
_cell.length_a   1.000
_cell.length_b   1.000
_cell.length_c   1.000
_cell.angle_alpha   90.00
_cell.angle_beta   90.00
_cell.angle_gamma   90.00
#
_symmetry.space_group_name_H-M   'P 1'
#
loop_
_entity.id
_entity.type
_entity.pdbx_description
1 polymer ?
#
loop_
_entity_poly.entity_id
_entity_poly.type
_entity_poly.pdbx_seq_one_letter_code
_entity_poly.pdbx_strand_id
1 'polypeptide(L)'
;MCFFTNDLDTQYSYDNDLLLSFGKVDFTKQFVTDFEKSYSGHALPIKEKNCLELSADKFKKNTVYQVTLETNKIYHALICIRNDNNQLVIKKVEAGKTTCSKS
;
A
#
# COMPACT_ATOMS: atom_id res chain seq x y z
N MET A 1 0.91 2.47 9.83
CA MET A 1 1.45 1.68 8.70
C MET A 1 2.38 2.56 7.92
N CYS A 2 3.46 2.01 7.37
CA CYS A 2 4.57 2.75 6.79
C CYS A 2 4.85 2.20 5.39
N PHE A 3 4.65 3.01 4.36
CA PHE A 3 4.78 2.61 2.95
C PHE A 3 6.04 3.22 2.32
N PHE A 4 6.92 2.36 1.80
CA PHE A 4 8.18 2.74 1.16
C PHE A 4 8.56 1.74 0.05
N THR A 5 9.39 2.17 -0.90
CA THR A 5 9.67 1.41 -2.13
C THR A 5 10.88 0.48 -2.02
N ASN A 6 11.87 0.81 -1.18
CA ASN A 6 13.21 0.22 -1.22
C ASN A 6 13.89 0.29 -2.61
N ASP A 7 13.46 1.21 -3.47
CA ASP A 7 14.00 1.42 -4.80
C ASP A 7 14.74 2.77 -4.82
N LEU A 8 16.05 2.73 -5.07
CA LEU A 8 16.89 3.93 -5.09
C LEU A 8 16.61 4.83 -6.30
N ASP A 9 15.97 4.30 -7.34
CA ASP A 9 15.59 5.02 -8.56
C ASP A 9 14.17 5.61 -8.48
N THR A 10 13.51 5.53 -7.31
CA THR A 10 12.24 6.23 -7.08
C THR A 10 12.49 7.74 -7.17
N GLN A 11 11.74 8.40 -8.05
CA GLN A 11 11.74 9.85 -8.23
C GLN A 11 10.29 10.36 -8.16
N TYR A 12 10.10 11.66 -8.02
CA TYR A 12 8.74 12.21 -8.08
C TYR A 12 8.10 11.99 -9.45
N SER A 13 6.77 12.02 -9.46
CA SER A 13 6.02 12.20 -10.71
C SER A 13 6.32 13.58 -11.31
N TYR A 14 5.84 13.82 -12.54
CA TYR A 14 6.02 15.09 -13.24
C TYR A 14 5.55 16.30 -12.40
N ASP A 15 4.48 16.12 -11.61
CA ASP A 15 3.87 17.17 -10.80
C ASP A 15 4.57 17.37 -9.43
N ASN A 16 5.73 16.72 -9.20
CA ASN A 16 6.43 16.68 -7.90
C ASN A 16 5.60 16.10 -6.74
N ASP A 17 4.56 15.33 -7.08
CA ASP A 17 3.65 14.70 -6.14
C ASP A 17 3.84 13.19 -6.09
N LEU A 18 3.43 12.58 -4.98
CA LEU A 18 3.32 11.14 -4.79
C LEU A 18 1.86 10.78 -4.51
N LEU A 19 1.30 9.83 -5.24
CA LEU A 19 -0.07 9.38 -5.01
C LEU A 19 -0.05 8.00 -4.35
N LEU A 20 -0.64 7.90 -3.15
CA LEU A 20 -0.83 6.62 -2.47
C LEU A 20 -2.31 6.29 -2.47
N SER A 21 -2.67 5.20 -3.14
CA SER A 21 -4.03 4.70 -3.21
C SER A 21 -4.11 3.26 -2.73
N PHE A 22 -5.26 2.87 -2.20
CA PHE A 22 -5.53 1.47 -1.93
C PHE A 22 -7.00 1.14 -2.15
N GLY A 23 -7.25 -0.11 -2.51
CA GLY A 23 -8.58 -0.65 -2.72
C GLY A 23 -8.65 -2.09 -2.26
N LYS A 24 -9.80 -2.48 -1.72
CA LYS A 24 -10.12 -3.89 -1.48
C LYS A 24 -10.02 -4.64 -2.78
N VAL A 25 -9.34 -5.79 -2.74
CA VAL A 25 -9.27 -6.65 -3.90
C VAL A 25 -10.54 -7.49 -3.97
N ASP A 26 -11.34 -7.23 -5.00
CA ASP A 26 -12.41 -8.11 -5.43
C ASP A 26 -11.98 -8.72 -6.77
N PHE A 27 -11.55 -9.98 -6.76
CA PHE A 27 -11.05 -10.67 -7.95
C PHE A 27 -12.13 -10.91 -9.02
N THR A 28 -13.39 -10.57 -8.74
CA THR A 28 -14.51 -10.68 -9.67
C THR A 28 -14.88 -9.33 -10.30
N LYS A 29 -14.34 -8.23 -9.81
CA LYS A 29 -14.68 -6.87 -10.24
C LYS A 29 -13.43 -6.10 -10.64
N GLN A 30 -13.64 -5.00 -11.37
CA GLN A 30 -12.57 -4.03 -11.60
C GLN A 30 -12.09 -3.46 -10.27
N PHE A 31 -10.80 -3.13 -10.18
CA PHE A 31 -10.22 -2.52 -8.99
C PHE A 31 -10.94 -1.21 -8.68
N VAL A 32 -11.47 -1.09 -7.46
CA VAL A 32 -12.10 0.13 -6.96
C VAL A 32 -11.23 0.70 -5.85
N THR A 33 -10.77 1.93 -6.05
CA THR A 33 -10.01 2.67 -5.03
C THR A 33 -10.94 3.00 -3.86
N ASP A 34 -10.60 2.50 -2.67
CA ASP A 34 -11.32 2.82 -1.42
C ASP A 34 -10.77 4.09 -0.75
N PHE A 35 -9.50 4.39 -1.00
CA PHE A 35 -8.79 5.52 -0.44
C PHE A 35 -7.69 5.98 -1.37
N GLU A 36 -7.51 7.29 -1.43
CA GLU A 36 -6.44 7.93 -2.17
C GLU A 36 -5.96 9.15 -1.39
N LYS A 37 -4.66 9.40 -1.43
CA LYS A 37 -4.06 10.62 -0.87
C LYS A 37 -2.82 11.01 -1.65
N SER A 38 -2.77 12.27 -2.08
CA SER A 38 -1.58 12.90 -2.64
C SER A 38 -0.69 13.45 -1.52
N TYR A 39 0.63 13.39 -1.75
CA TYR A 39 1.66 13.94 -0.89
C TYR A 39 2.56 14.86 -1.73
N SER A 40 2.38 16.17 -1.55
CA SER A 40 3.21 17.22 -2.16
C SER A 40 4.33 17.65 -1.22
N GLY A 41 5.54 17.83 -1.73
CA GLY A 41 6.69 18.31 -0.94
C GLY A 41 7.18 17.35 0.16
N HIS A 42 6.68 16.12 0.17
CA HIS A 42 7.12 15.07 1.11
C HIS A 42 8.39 14.39 0.60
N ALA A 43 9.34 14.04 1.47
CA ALA A 43 10.54 13.30 1.06
C ALA A 43 10.19 11.98 0.37
N LEU A 44 11.00 11.57 -0.61
CA LEU A 44 10.77 10.31 -1.35
C LEU A 44 10.80 9.11 -0.38
N PRO A 45 9.78 8.24 -0.41
CA PRO A 45 9.64 7.12 0.51
C PRO A 45 10.49 5.93 0.04
N ILE A 46 11.80 6.14 -0.11
CA ILE A 46 12.75 5.10 -0.52
C ILE A 46 13.05 4.16 0.66
N LYS A 47 13.20 4.72 1.86
CA LYS A 47 13.53 3.99 3.10
C LYS A 47 12.42 4.21 4.12
N GLU A 48 12.32 3.28 5.07
CA GLU A 48 11.36 3.32 6.18
C GLU A 48 11.32 4.68 6.92
N LYS A 49 12.48 5.29 7.17
CA LYS A 49 12.58 6.61 7.83
C LYS A 49 11.82 7.76 7.14
N ASN A 50 11.54 7.62 5.84
CA ASN A 50 10.86 8.63 5.01
C ASN A 50 9.52 8.08 4.47
N CYS A 51 8.99 7.02 5.07
CA CYS A 51 7.83 6.36 4.52
C CYS A 51 6.57 7.22 4.62
N LEU A 52 5.59 6.86 3.79
CA LEU A 52 4.27 7.46 3.86
C LEU A 52 3.49 6.75 4.98
N GLU A 53 3.19 7.50 6.03
CA GLU A 53 2.43 6.98 7.15
C GLU A 53 0.91 7.03 6.88
N LEU A 54 0.27 5.89 7.08
CA LEU A 54 -1.17 5.75 7.08
C LEU A 54 -1.63 4.99 8.31
N SER A 55 -2.68 5.49 8.93
CA SER A 55 -3.26 4.83 10.08
C SER A 55 -3.98 3.54 9.67
N ALA A 56 -3.82 2.51 10.50
CA ALA A 56 -4.29 1.16 10.20
C ALA A 56 -5.82 1.01 10.36
N ASP A 57 -6.48 1.96 11.02
CA ASP A 57 -7.94 2.08 11.18
C ASP A 57 -8.67 2.21 9.84
N LYS A 58 -8.00 2.75 8.81
CA LYS A 58 -8.55 2.84 7.45
C LYS A 58 -8.72 1.47 6.78
N PHE A 59 -8.12 0.42 7.32
CA PHE A 59 -8.17 -0.92 6.76
C PHE A 59 -9.13 -1.82 7.55
N LYS A 60 -9.97 -2.56 6.83
CA LYS A 60 -10.81 -3.60 7.41
C LYS A 60 -9.96 -4.84 7.71
N LYS A 61 -10.24 -5.46 8.85
CA LYS A 61 -9.61 -6.71 9.27
C LYS A 61 -9.94 -7.86 8.30
N ASN A 62 -9.04 -8.84 8.21
CA ASN A 62 -9.13 -10.04 7.37
C ASN A 62 -9.46 -9.75 5.90
N THR A 63 -8.97 -8.62 5.39
CA THR A 63 -9.25 -8.15 4.04
C THR A 63 -7.95 -7.99 3.27
N VAL A 64 -7.96 -8.38 1.99
CA VAL A 64 -6.86 -8.17 1.05
C VAL A 64 -7.03 -6.80 0.40
N TYR A 65 -5.97 -6.01 0.42
CA TYR A 65 -5.91 -4.71 -0.21
C TYR A 65 -4.80 -4.71 -1.24
N GLN A 66 -5.07 -4.12 -2.40
CA GLN A 66 -4.01 -3.69 -3.31
C GLN A 66 -3.70 -2.24 -2.97
N VAL A 67 -2.43 -1.99 -2.67
CA VAL A 67 -1.88 -0.66 -2.45
C VAL A 67 -1.07 -0.30 -3.69
N THR A 68 -1.30 0.90 -4.19
CA THR A 68 -0.59 1.47 -5.32
C THR A 68 0.10 2.75 -4.85
N LEU A 69 1.40 2.86 -5.12
CA LEU A 69 2.16 4.07 -4.93
C LEU A 69 2.63 4.56 -6.30
N GLU A 70 2.12 5.70 -6.73
CA GLU A 70 2.46 6.34 -7.99
C GLU A 70 3.49 7.44 -7.75
N THR A 71 4.56 7.35 -8.52
CA THR A 71 5.74 8.22 -8.49
C THR A 71 6.14 8.47 -9.95
N ASN A 72 7.43 8.60 -10.28
CA ASN A 72 7.88 8.43 -11.68
C ASN A 72 7.57 7.01 -12.23
N LYS A 73 7.42 6.03 -11.33
CA LYS A 73 7.02 4.65 -11.61
C LYS A 73 5.80 4.29 -10.75
N ILE A 74 5.09 3.25 -11.16
CA ILE A 74 3.94 2.72 -10.41
C ILE A 74 4.37 1.46 -9.67
N TYR A 75 4.24 1.47 -8.35
CA TYR A 75 4.49 0.31 -7.49
C TYR A 75 3.16 -0.27 -7.01
N HIS A 76 2.99 -1.59 -7.15
CA HIS A 76 1.85 -2.31 -6.62
C HIS A 76 2.28 -3.29 -5.54
N ALA A 77 1.52 -3.34 -4.45
CA ALA A 77 1.69 -4.33 -3.40
C ALA A 77 0.33 -4.85 -2.95
N LEU A 78 0.18 -6.17 -2.92
CA LEU A 78 -0.94 -6.80 -2.24
C LEU A 78 -0.58 -6.96 -0.76
N ILE A 79 -1.44 -6.46 0.11
CA ILE A 79 -1.29 -6.62 1.55
C ILE A 79 -2.53 -7.28 2.14
N CYS A 80 -2.32 -8.09 3.15
CA CYS A 80 -3.38 -8.65 3.96
C CYS A 80 -3.28 -8.07 5.36
N ILE A 81 -4.38 -7.51 5.84
CA ILE A 81 -4.51 -6.99 7.20
C ILE A 81 -5.20 -8.05 8.06
N ARG A 82 -4.49 -8.63 9.01
CA ARG A 82 -5.05 -9.63 9.95
C ARG A 82 -5.12 -9.11 11.35
N ASN A 83 -6.03 -9.70 12.12
CA ASN A 83 -6.02 -9.57 13.56
C ASN A 83 -5.40 -10.83 14.14
N ASP A 84 -4.24 -10.70 14.78
CA ASP A 84 -3.57 -11.77 15.51
C ASP A 84 -3.43 -11.34 16.96
N ASN A 85 -4.11 -12.03 17.89
CA ASN A 85 -4.13 -11.69 19.32
C ASN A 85 -4.34 -10.19 19.61
N ASN A 86 -5.35 -9.58 18.97
CA ASN A 86 -5.67 -8.15 19.08
C ASN A 86 -4.65 -7.16 18.48
N GLN A 87 -3.64 -7.65 17.76
CA GLN A 87 -2.69 -6.84 17.02
C GLN A 87 -2.97 -6.89 15.51
N LEU A 88 -2.86 -5.74 14.85
CA LEU A 88 -2.96 -5.63 13.40
C LEU A 88 -1.64 -6.09 12.77
N VAL A 89 -1.67 -7.23 12.09
CA VAL A 89 -0.52 -7.78 11.37
C VAL A 89 -0.70 -7.54 9.87
N ILE A 90 0.31 -6.91 9.26
CA ILE A 90 0.33 -6.61 7.82
C ILE A 90 1.27 -7.63 7.17
N LYS A 91 0.73 -8.49 6.30
CA LYS A 91 1.55 -9.41 5.50
C LYS A 91 1.47 -9.02 4.04
N LYS A 92 2.62 -8.87 3.38
CA LYS A 92 2.69 -8.79 1.92
C LYS A 92 2.21 -10.13 1.36
N VAL A 93 1.28 -10.09 0.41
CA VAL A 93 0.79 -11.27 -0.29
C VAL A 93 1.72 -11.52 -1.47
N GLU A 94 2.19 -12.76 -1.62
CA GLU A 94 3.04 -13.15 -2.74
C GLU A 94 2.29 -12.98 -4.08
N ALA A 95 3.02 -12.63 -5.13
CA ALA A 95 2.45 -12.50 -6.47
C ALA A 95 1.76 -13.82 -6.88
N GLY A 96 0.49 -13.72 -7.30
CA GLY A 96 -0.34 -14.88 -7.66
C GLY A 96 -1.15 -15.50 -6.52
N LYS A 97 -0.90 -15.12 -5.26
CA LYS A 97 -1.79 -15.49 -4.14
C LYS A 97 -2.86 -14.43 -3.97
N THR A 98 -4.12 -14.86 -3.97
CA THR A 98 -5.30 -13.99 -3.89
C THR A 98 -5.94 -13.97 -2.51
N THR A 99 -5.44 -14.80 -1.59
CA THR A 99 -6.01 -14.95 -0.25
C THR A 99 -5.00 -14.58 0.83
N CYS A 100 -5.54 -14.12 1.95
CA CYS A 100 -4.85 -14.06 3.22
C CYS A 100 -4.50 -15.49 3.70
N SER A 101 -3.49 -16.15 3.13
CA SER A 101 -3.09 -17.50 3.53
C SER A 101 -2.62 -17.54 5.00
N LYS A 102 -3.32 -18.28 5.86
CA LYS A 102 -2.82 -18.64 7.19
C LYS A 102 -1.55 -19.48 6.96
N SER A 103 -0.38 -18.90 7.22
CA SER A 103 0.84 -19.69 7.44
C SER A 103 0.72 -20.31 8.81
#